data_AF-A0A5D0N1C1-F1
#
_entry.id   AF-A0A5D0N1C1-F1
#
_cell.length_a   1.000
_cell.length_b   1.000
_cell.length_c   1.000
_cell.angle_alpha   90.00
_cell.angle_beta   90.00
_cell.angle_gamma   90.00
#
_symmetry.space_group_name_H-M   'P 1'
#
loop_
_entity.id
_entity.type
_entity.pdbx_description
1 polymer ?
#
loop_
_entity_poly.entity_id
_entity_poly.type
_entity_poly.pdbx_seq_one_letter_code
_entity_poly.pdbx_strand_id
1 'polypeptide(L)' 'MDECPRCGWPESEVYDVLSRHLTSEGVVTYTRCACGEVQVRVQPFAPGAVVSPGPAGPSGPNGPDAS' A
#
# COMPACT_ATOMS: atom_id res chain seq x y z
N MET A 1 10.92 -14.18 -11.39
CA MET A 1 9.62 -13.77 -11.96
C MET A 1 8.64 -14.23 -10.92
N ASP A 2 8.41 -13.32 -9.98
CA ASP A 2 7.75 -13.58 -8.72
C ASP A 2 6.32 -13.14 -8.97
N GLU A 3 5.49 -14.13 -9.28
CA GLU A 3 4.08 -13.98 -9.67
C GLU A 3 3.26 -14.81 -8.69
N CYS A 4 2.11 -14.28 -8.27
CA CYS A 4 1.29 -14.94 -7.28
C CYS A 4 0.85 -16.32 -7.79
N PRO A 5 1.17 -17.43 -7.10
CA PRO A 5 0.85 -18.78 -7.56
C PRO A 5 -0.67 -19.07 -7.62
N ARG A 6 -1.50 -18.16 -7.10
CA ARG A 6 -2.97 -18.27 -7.10
C ARG A 6 -3.63 -17.62 -8.32
N CYS A 7 -3.08 -16.54 -8.85
CA CYS A 7 -3.72 -15.78 -9.93
C CYS A 7 -2.77 -15.29 -11.03
N GLY A 8 -1.46 -15.52 -10.91
CA GLY A 8 -0.45 -15.06 -11.86
C GLY A 8 -0.18 -13.55 -11.79
N TRP A 9 -0.69 -12.84 -10.77
CA TRP A 9 -0.44 -11.41 -10.65
C TRP A 9 1.03 -11.14 -10.30
N PRO A 10 1.72 -10.24 -11.02
CA PRO A 10 3.13 -9.98 -10.76
C PRO A 10 3.31 -9.36 -9.37
N GLU A 11 4.16 -9.95 -8.54
CA GLU A 11 4.46 -9.45 -7.20
C GLU A 11 5.19 -8.11 -7.24
N SER A 12 5.69 -7.66 -8.39
CA SER A 12 6.17 -6.30 -8.55
C SER A 12 5.05 -5.25 -8.57
N GLU A 13 3.83 -5.61 -8.97
CA GLU A 13 2.69 -4.70 -9.00
C GLU A 13 1.81 -4.87 -7.76
N VAL A 14 1.67 -3.79 -7.00
CA VAL A 14 0.76 -3.74 -5.86
C VAL A 14 -0.66 -3.55 -6.39
N TYR A 15 -1.51 -4.56 -6.21
CA TYR A 15 -2.91 -4.48 -6.61
C TYR A 15 -3.70 -3.54 -5.68
N ASP A 16 -3.64 -3.76 -4.36
CA ASP A 16 -4.29 -2.89 -3.39
C ASP A 16 -3.46 -2.74 -2.10
N VAL A 17 -3.43 -1.54 -1.52
CA VAL A 17 -2.72 -1.27 -0.25
C VAL A 17 -3.76 -1.21 0.86
N LEU A 18 -3.72 -2.20 1.76
CA LEU A 18 -4.67 -2.28 2.86
C LEU A 18 -4.30 -1.31 3.98
N SER A 19 -3.03 -1.31 4.39
CA SER A 19 -2.57 -0.45 5.47
C SER A 19 -1.07 -0.20 5.38
N ARG A 20 -0.66 0.96 5.92
CA ARG A 20 0.74 1.34 6.07
C ARG A 20 0.97 1.73 7.52
N HIS A 21 1.89 1.05 8.17
CA HIS A 21 2.25 1.27 9.55
C HIS A 21 3.72 1.71 9.62
N LEU A 22 3.94 2.89 10.19
CA LEU A 22 5.28 3.33 10.59
C LEU A 22 5.67 2.58 11.86
N THR A 23 6.84 1.93 11.82
CA THR A 23 7.47 1.30 12.97
C THR A 23 8.81 1.99 13.24
N SER A 24 9.48 1.66 14.34
CA SER A 24 10.80 2.23 14.65
C SER A 24 11.90 1.79 13.67
N GLU A 25 11.72 0.66 12.99
CA GLU A 25 12.69 0.08 12.07
C GLU A 25 12.42 0.45 10.60
N GLY A 26 11.20 0.88 10.26
CA GLY A 26 10.83 1.21 8.89
C GLY A 26 9.34 1.42 8.69
N VAL A 27 8.90 1.24 7.46
CA VAL A 27 7.48 1.27 7.08
C VAL A 27 7.05 -0.13 6.69
N VAL A 28 6.06 -0.66 7.42
CA VAL A 28 5.39 -1.92 7.12
C VAL A 28 4.17 -1.61 6.27
N THR A 29 4.12 -2.15 5.06
CA THR A 29 2.99 -2.01 4.13
C THR A 29 2.33 -3.36 3.94
N TYR A 30 1.03 -3.43 4.24
CA TYR A 30 0.20 -4.59 3.97
C TYR A 30 -0.49 -4.37 2.63
N THR A 31 -0.23 -5.26 1.68
CA THR A 31 -0.80 -5.23 0.33
C THR A 31 -1.66 -6.45 0.10
N ARG A 32 -2.75 -6.30 -0.64
CA ARG A 32 -3.59 -7.41 -1.05
C ARG A 32 -3.39 -7.68 -2.54
N CYS A 33 -3.20 -8.93 -2.89
CA CYS A 33 -3.19 -9.38 -4.28
C CYS A 33 -4.63 -9.43 -4.84
N ALA A 34 -4.78 -9.42 -6.16
CA ALA A 34 -6.08 -9.54 -6.85
C ALA A 34 -6.86 -10.81 -6.44
N CYS A 35 -6.17 -11.91 -6.10
CA CYS A 35 -6.78 -13.14 -5.60
C CYS A 35 -7.25 -13.06 -4.15
N GLY A 36 -6.85 -12.03 -3.41
CA GLY A 36 -7.17 -11.82 -2.01
C GLY A 36 -6.07 -12.16 -1.01
N GLU A 37 -4.92 -12.68 -1.46
CA GLU A 37 -3.76 -13.00 -0.62
C GLU A 37 -3.16 -11.72 -0.02
N VAL A 38 -2.86 -11.73 1.28
CA VAL A 38 -2.23 -10.58 1.96
C VAL A 38 -0.72 -10.77 1.98
N GLN A 39 -0.01 -9.81 1.41
CA GLN A 39 1.44 -9.72 1.43
C GLN A 39 1.89 -8.61 2.38
N VAL A 40 2.97 -8.85 3.11
CA VAL A 40 3.58 -7.88 4.02
C VAL A 40 4.93 -7.46 3.45
N ARG A 41 5.11 -6.15 3.27
CA ARG A 41 6.36 -5.56 2.78
C ARG A 41 6.93 -4.64 3.83
N VAL A 42 8.16 -4.92 4.26
CA VAL A 42 8.90 -4.07 5.19
C VAL A 42 9.92 -3.27 4.38
N GLN A 43 9.77 -1.95 4.41
CA GLN A 43 10.76 -1.04 3.85
C GLN A 43 11.55 -0.42 5.00
N PRO A 44 12.80 -0.84 5.24
CA PRO A 44 13.59 -0.27 6.33
C PRO A 44 13.85 1.21 6.08
N PHE A 45 13.99 1.99 7.15
CA PHE A 45 14.44 3.37 6.98
C PHE A 45 15.87 3.37 6.43
N ALA A 46 16.04 3.94 5.24
CA ALA A 46 17.38 4.25 4.76
C ALA A 46 17.98 5.30 5.71
N PRO A 47 19.25 5.15 6.14
CA PRO A 47 19.89 6.14 6.98
C PRO A 47 19.89 7.49 6.23
N GLY A 48 19.09 8.45 6.71
CA GLY A 48 18.97 9.80 6.15
C GLY A 48 17.64 10.16 5.47
N ALA A 49 16.70 9.23 5.26
CA ALA A 49 15.41 9.54 4.65
C ALA A 49 14.36 9.90 5.72
N VAL A 50 14.27 11.18 6.06
CA VAL A 50 13.15 11.72 6.85
C VAL A 50 11.90 11.81 5.98
N VAL A 51 11.00 10.84 6.11
CA VAL A 51 9.66 10.88 5.51
C VAL A 51 8.67 11.43 6.54
N SER A 52 8.22 12.66 6.33
CA SER A 52 7.09 13.21 7.09
C SER A 52 5.81 12.49 6.66
N PRO A 53 4.98 11.97 7.58
CA PRO A 53 3.65 11.52 7.22
C PRO A 53 2.84 12.74 6.76
N GLY A 54 2.62 12.85 5.45
CA GLY A 54 1.68 13.83 4.91
C GLY A 54 0.27 13.53 5.43
N PRO A 55 -0.58 14.55 5.64
CA PRO A 55 -1.93 14.32 6.13
C PRO A 55 -2.68 13.42 5.14
N ALA A 56 -3.25 12.33 5.66
CA ALA A 56 -4.21 11.52 4.91
C ALA A 56 -5.43 12.39 4.61
N GLY A 57 -5.45 13.00 3.42
CA GLY A 57 -6.58 13.81 2.97
C GLY A 57 -7.83 12.94 2.82
N PRO A 58 -9.00 13.36 3.33
CA PRO A 58 -10.24 12.63 3.09
C PRO A 58 -10.65 12.82 1.63
N SER A 59 -10.51 11.76 0.81
CA SER A 59 -11.19 11.68 -0.49
C SER A 59 -12.69 11.46 -0.25
N GLY A 60 -13.43 12.53 0.04
CA GLY A 60 -14.88 12.54 0.06
C GLY A 60 -15.47 12.58 -1.37
N PRO A 61 -16.64 11.97 -1.62
CA PRO A 61 -17.23 11.91 -2.95
C PRO A 61 -17.79 13.29 -3.34
N ASN A 62 -17.23 13.91 -4.38
CA ASN A 62 -17.88 15.03 -5.06
C ASN A 62 -19.00 14.48 -5.93
N GLY A 63 -20.25 14.67 -5.51
CA GLY A 63 -21.42 14.60 -6.39
C GLY A 63 -22.17 15.93 -6.33
N PRO A 64 -22.36 16.63 -7.46
CA PRO A 64 -23.43 17.59 -7.59
C PRO A 64 -24.61 16.90 -8.29
N ASP A 65 -25.62 16.52 -7.51
CA ASP A 65 -27.01 16.58 -7.95
C ASP A 65 -27.37 18.06 -8.09
N ALA A 66 -27.47 18.54 -9.32
CA ALA A 66 -28.18 19.76 -9.68
C ALA A 66 -28.35 19.82 -11.21
N SER A 67 -29.47 19.31 -11.72
CA SER A 67 -30.36 19.98 -12.70
C SER A 67 -31.48 19.05 -13.15
#